data_AF-A0A0D6PZ03-F1
#
_entry.id   AF-A0A0D6PZ03-F1
#
_cell.length_a   1.000
_cell.length_b   1.000
_cell.length_c   1.000
_cell.angle_alpha   90.00
_cell.angle_beta   90.00
_cell.angle_gamma   90.00
#
_symmetry.space_group_name_H-M   'P 1'
#
loop_
_entity.id
_entity.type
_entity.pdbx_description
1 polymer ?
#
loop_
_entity_poly.entity_id
_entity_poly.type
_entity_poly.pdbx_seq_one_letter_code
_entity_poly.pdbx_strand_id
1 'polypeptide(L)'
;MLVAIISGLMTLLWVVFSGIRAPAYISIFKDILMVVSIVMGGVAALNLMDVPQPYLEHLVSSVVQPSYLSGSQDLFIVSTILLQGVGFCVAPQAVAFVFTARSEDTLRKNQIIMPFYMLMFPFLYLMSMYALRTHMALSSPNDVFMAVVSNTLSPGAQGLVAGGCVLSALVILSGICLTIGPLVSRNVLHASSGEWQSRGAKIVMAVYLMLSIVSLSFLSKYIIVLNNIYYFGISQTFPAIMLVIFRKKMPASLVGTGLVGGVLFSLLLYFFNIDTIGINPGFIGMIFNVSVLYFGSKLISRRSIYKSVQT
;
A
#
# COMPACT_ATOMS: atom_id res chain seq x y z
N MET A 1 -23.02 0.42 -3.20
CA MET A 1 -22.97 -0.39 -4.43
C MET A 1 -23.08 0.46 -5.69
N LEU A 2 -24.14 1.27 -5.87
CA LEU A 2 -24.30 2.16 -7.04
C LEU A 2 -23.10 3.10 -7.28
N VAL A 3 -22.62 3.79 -6.25
CA VAL A 3 -21.46 4.71 -6.34
C VAL A 3 -20.18 3.98 -6.79
N ALA A 4 -19.98 2.73 -6.34
CA ALA A 4 -18.82 1.92 -6.71
C ALA A 4 -18.91 1.46 -8.17
N ILE A 5 -20.10 1.10 -8.65
CA ILE A 5 -20.35 0.77 -10.05
C ILE A 5 -20.08 1.98 -10.93
N ILE A 6 -20.61 3.16 -10.56
CA ILE A 6 -20.36 4.41 -11.28
C ILE A 6 -18.87 4.73 -11.28
N SER A 7 -18.19 4.65 -10.13
CA SER A 7 -16.74 4.92 -10.04
C SER A 7 -15.92 3.94 -10.87
N GLY A 8 -16.27 2.65 -10.87
CA GLY A 8 -15.59 1.63 -11.67
C GLY A 8 -15.79 1.81 -13.17
N LEU A 9 -17.02 2.14 -13.61
CA LEU A 9 -17.31 2.48 -15.00
C LEU A 9 -16.59 3.75 -15.44
N MET A 10 -16.59 4.80 -14.62
CA MET A 10 -15.84 6.02 -14.88
C MET A 10 -14.34 5.74 -14.95
N THR A 11 -13.80 4.88 -14.08
CA THR A 11 -12.40 4.44 -14.16
C THR A 11 -12.12 3.73 -15.48
N LEU A 12 -12.99 2.81 -15.90
CA LEU A 12 -12.79 2.02 -17.12
C LEU A 12 -12.82 2.91 -18.36
N LEU A 13 -13.83 3.78 -18.47
CA LEU A 13 -13.90 4.79 -19.52
C LEU A 13 -12.66 5.68 -19.52
N TRP A 14 -12.26 6.13 -18.34
CA TRP A 14 -11.10 7.01 -18.19
C TRP A 14 -9.78 6.31 -18.56
N VAL A 15 -9.56 5.06 -18.16
CA VAL A 15 -8.35 4.30 -18.54
C VAL A 15 -8.29 4.11 -20.05
N VAL A 16 -9.44 3.94 -20.71
CA VAL A 16 -9.53 3.79 -22.16
C VAL A 16 -9.25 5.10 -22.91
N PHE A 17 -9.72 6.25 -22.40
CA PHE A 17 -9.66 7.52 -23.13
C PHE A 17 -8.47 8.42 -22.76
N SER A 18 -7.95 8.34 -21.54
CA SER A 18 -7.19 9.44 -20.93
C SER A 18 -5.66 9.24 -20.91
N GLY A 19 -5.18 8.05 -21.28
CA GLY A 19 -3.75 7.73 -21.33
C GLY A 19 -3.02 7.91 -19.98
N ILE A 20 -1.69 8.04 -20.00
CA ILE A 20 -0.85 8.09 -18.78
C ILE A 20 -0.86 9.49 -18.12
N ARG A 21 -1.15 10.55 -18.87
CA ARG A 21 -1.02 11.94 -18.37
C ARG A 21 -2.20 12.40 -17.51
N ALA A 22 -3.42 11.96 -17.81
CA ALA A 22 -4.60 12.30 -17.02
C ALA A 22 -4.54 11.80 -15.55
N PRO A 23 -4.04 10.58 -15.23
CA PRO A 23 -3.80 10.16 -13.85
C PRO A 23 -2.99 11.15 -13.01
N ALA A 24 -1.96 11.74 -13.60
CA ALA A 24 -1.04 12.63 -12.89
C ALA A 24 -1.73 13.92 -12.43
N TYR A 25 -2.51 14.57 -13.30
CA TYR A 25 -3.23 15.80 -12.95
C TYR A 25 -4.33 15.55 -11.92
N ILE A 26 -5.07 14.45 -12.08
CA ILE A 26 -6.13 14.09 -11.13
C ILE A 26 -5.55 13.74 -9.76
N SER A 27 -4.38 13.10 -9.69
CA SER A 27 -3.72 12.81 -8.41
C SER A 27 -3.48 14.10 -7.62
N ILE A 28 -2.92 15.14 -8.25
CA ILE A 28 -2.66 16.43 -7.59
C ILE A 28 -3.96 17.01 -7.01
N PHE A 29 -5.01 17.07 -7.82
CA PHE A 29 -6.30 17.62 -7.40
C PHE A 29 -6.90 16.81 -6.24
N LYS A 30 -6.84 15.47 -6.35
CA LYS A 30 -7.28 14.54 -5.32
C LYS A 30 -6.49 14.73 -4.02
N ASP A 31 -5.17 14.82 -4.09
CA ASP A 31 -4.31 14.92 -2.91
C ASP A 31 -4.59 16.24 -2.16
N ILE A 32 -4.74 17.36 -2.88
CA ILE A 32 -5.15 18.65 -2.29
C ILE A 32 -6.52 18.53 -1.63
N LEU A 33 -7.52 17.97 -2.32
CA LEU A 33 -8.86 17.79 -1.78
C LEU A 33 -8.85 16.91 -0.52
N MET A 34 -8.08 15.83 -0.51
CA MET A 34 -8.01 14.92 0.64
C MET A 34 -7.33 15.57 1.84
N VAL A 35 -6.23 16.31 1.63
CA VAL A 35 -5.57 17.06 2.70
C VAL A 35 -6.52 18.07 3.30
N VAL A 36 -7.17 18.91 2.47
CA VAL A 36 -8.13 19.91 2.93
C VAL A 36 -9.29 19.25 3.67
N SER A 37 -9.86 18.18 3.12
CA SER A 37 -10.96 17.41 3.72
C SER A 37 -10.63 16.88 5.12
N ILE A 38 -9.44 16.30 5.28
CA ILE A 38 -8.99 15.73 6.54
C ILE A 38 -8.69 16.82 7.56
N VAL A 39 -8.04 17.91 7.16
CA VAL A 39 -7.77 19.05 8.04
C VAL A 39 -9.09 19.69 8.50
N MET A 40 -10.02 19.95 7.59
CA MET A 40 -11.34 20.49 7.94
C MET A 40 -12.09 19.58 8.91
N GLY A 41 -12.12 18.26 8.63
CA GLY A 41 -12.77 17.28 9.50
C GLY A 41 -12.14 17.21 10.89
N GLY A 42 -10.81 17.18 10.97
CA GLY A 42 -10.08 17.14 12.24
C GLY A 42 -10.21 18.42 13.06
N VAL A 43 -10.19 19.60 12.42
CA VAL A 43 -10.42 20.88 13.11
C VAL A 43 -11.87 20.99 13.59
N ALA A 44 -12.84 20.60 12.76
CA ALA A 44 -14.24 20.58 13.18
C ALA A 44 -14.47 19.63 14.35
N ALA A 45 -13.91 18.41 14.29
CA ALA A 45 -13.93 17.45 15.38
C ALA A 45 -13.31 18.01 16.67
N LEU A 46 -12.15 18.68 16.57
CA LEU A 46 -11.49 19.32 17.72
C LEU A 46 -12.37 20.40 18.37
N ASN A 47 -12.94 21.29 17.56
CA ASN A 47 -13.79 22.37 18.06
C ASN A 47 -15.04 21.83 18.74
N LEU A 48 -15.69 20.81 18.17
CA LEU A 48 -16.91 20.22 18.72
C LEU A 48 -16.68 19.36 19.98
N MET A 49 -15.44 18.94 20.23
CA MET A 49 -15.12 18.26 21.48
C MET A 49 -15.07 19.24 22.68
N ASP A 50 -14.93 20.56 22.49
CA ASP A 50 -14.71 21.50 23.60
C ASP A 50 -13.61 20.99 24.57
N VAL A 51 -12.51 20.49 24.02
CA VAL A 51 -11.43 19.92 24.83
C VAL A 51 -10.80 21.04 25.67
N PRO A 52 -10.80 20.95 27.01
CA PRO A 52 -10.14 21.95 27.84
C PRO A 52 -8.66 22.06 27.45
N GLN A 53 -8.12 23.28 27.35
CA GLN A 53 -6.70 23.49 27.00
C GLN A 53 -5.72 22.62 27.81
N PRO A 54 -5.89 22.40 29.13
CA PRO A 54 -5.01 21.53 29.90
C PRO A 54 -4.99 20.08 29.41
N TYR A 55 -6.09 19.59 28.83
CA TYR A 55 -6.15 18.24 28.24
C TYR A 55 -5.46 18.19 26.88
N LEU A 56 -5.52 19.26 26.08
CA LEU A 56 -4.71 19.39 24.86
C LEU A 56 -3.21 19.42 25.18
N GLU A 57 -2.81 20.16 26.20
CA GLU A 57 -1.43 20.18 26.70
C GLU A 57 -1.00 18.80 27.25
N HIS A 58 -1.91 18.09 27.93
CA HIS A 58 -1.67 16.72 28.36
C HIS A 58 -1.56 15.73 27.20
N LEU A 59 -2.36 15.89 26.14
CA LEU A 59 -2.25 15.08 24.92
C LEU A 59 -0.94 15.33 24.18
N VAL A 60 -0.55 16.60 24.03
CA VAL A 60 0.72 16.95 23.39
C VAL A 60 1.88 16.40 24.21
N SER A 61 1.84 16.52 25.53
CA SER A 61 2.87 15.95 26.40
C SER A 61 2.85 14.41 26.46
N SER A 62 1.69 13.75 26.32
CA SER A 62 1.59 12.29 26.27
C SER A 62 1.93 11.69 24.90
N VAL A 63 1.86 12.47 23.81
CA VAL A 63 2.42 12.12 22.50
C VAL A 63 3.96 12.26 22.51
N VAL A 64 4.49 13.18 23.31
CA VAL A 64 5.94 13.39 23.50
C VAL A 64 6.54 12.37 24.48
N GLN A 65 5.75 11.87 25.43
CA GLN A 65 6.13 10.73 26.26
C GLN A 65 5.91 9.47 25.41
N PRO A 66 6.93 8.63 25.18
CA PRO A 66 6.70 7.35 24.53
C PRO A 66 5.71 6.58 25.40
N SER A 67 4.47 6.46 24.94
CA SER A 67 3.55 5.48 25.50
C SER A 67 4.27 4.15 25.37
N TYR A 68 4.71 3.59 26.50
CA TYR A 68 5.33 2.28 26.55
C TYR A 68 4.25 1.26 26.20
N LEU A 69 3.93 1.16 24.91
CA LEU A 69 3.37 -0.05 24.35
C LEU A 69 4.31 -1.17 24.84
N SER A 70 3.77 -2.30 25.27
CA SER A 70 4.60 -3.43 25.70
C SER A 70 5.70 -3.67 24.64
N GLY A 71 6.95 -3.96 25.01
CA GLY A 71 8.07 -3.98 24.04
C GLY A 71 7.84 -4.84 22.79
N SER A 72 6.93 -5.83 22.83
CA SER A 72 6.46 -6.59 21.67
C SER A 72 5.63 -5.78 20.67
N GLN A 73 4.77 -4.85 21.11
CA GLN A 73 3.98 -3.98 20.24
C GLN A 73 4.84 -2.94 19.52
N ASP A 74 5.86 -2.40 20.20
CA ASP A 74 6.84 -1.51 19.57
C ASP A 74 7.60 -2.21 18.44
N LEU A 75 8.05 -3.44 18.71
CA LEU A 75 8.71 -4.28 17.71
C LEU A 75 7.79 -4.56 16.51
N PHE A 76 6.49 -4.75 16.75
CA PHE A 76 5.52 -5.00 15.68
C PHE A 76 5.39 -3.78 14.79
N ILE A 77 5.24 -2.60 15.39
CA ILE A 77 5.11 -1.34 14.67
C ILE A 77 6.37 -1.08 13.85
N VAL A 78 7.56 -1.15 14.45
CA VAL A 78 8.83 -0.87 13.77
C VAL A 78 9.07 -1.87 12.62
N SER A 79 8.90 -3.17 12.86
CA SER A 79 9.08 -4.18 11.81
C SER A 79 8.04 -4.04 10.69
N THR A 80 6.81 -3.63 11.02
CA THR A 80 5.78 -3.32 10.03
C THR A 80 6.14 -2.09 9.20
N ILE A 81 6.64 -1.02 9.80
CA ILE A 81 7.09 0.19 9.09
C ILE A 81 8.21 -0.15 8.12
N LEU A 82 9.22 -0.91 8.56
CA LEU A 82 10.32 -1.35 7.71
C LEU A 82 9.83 -2.21 6.55
N LEU A 83 8.97 -3.20 6.85
CA LEU A 83 8.39 -4.09 5.85
C LEU A 83 7.59 -3.34 4.78
N GLN A 84 6.69 -2.44 5.21
CA GLN A 84 5.86 -1.66 4.29
C GLN A 84 6.71 -0.63 3.53
N GLY A 85 7.69 -0.01 4.17
CA GLY A 85 8.61 0.92 3.52
C GLY A 85 9.37 0.28 2.36
N VAL A 86 9.98 -0.90 2.57
CA VAL A 86 10.64 -1.61 1.47
C VAL A 86 9.63 -2.15 0.46
N GLY A 87 8.48 -2.66 0.93
CA GLY A 87 7.39 -3.15 0.09
C GLY A 87 6.88 -2.10 -0.89
N PHE A 88 6.75 -0.85 -0.44
CA PHE A 88 6.35 0.30 -1.25
C PHE A 88 7.36 0.60 -2.36
N CYS A 89 8.67 0.53 -2.07
CA CYS A 89 9.71 0.80 -3.06
C CYS A 89 9.78 -0.26 -4.18
N VAL A 90 9.35 -1.49 -3.89
CA VAL A 90 9.45 -2.63 -4.82
C VAL A 90 8.13 -3.01 -5.47
N ALA A 91 7.05 -2.35 -5.06
CA ALA A 91 5.73 -2.56 -5.62
C ALA A 91 5.76 -2.36 -7.15
N PRO A 92 5.14 -3.25 -7.95
CA PRO A 92 5.10 -3.13 -9.41
C PRO A 92 4.56 -1.79 -9.90
N GLN A 93 3.66 -1.17 -9.12
CA GLN A 93 3.14 0.17 -9.39
C GLN A 93 4.25 1.23 -9.43
N ALA A 94 5.29 1.09 -8.60
CA ALA A 94 6.43 1.98 -8.59
C ALA A 94 7.18 1.99 -9.93
N VAL A 95 7.21 0.85 -10.65
CA VAL A 95 7.84 0.75 -11.98
C VAL A 95 7.18 1.69 -12.97
N ALA A 96 5.85 1.72 -13.02
CA ALA A 96 5.11 2.62 -13.90
C ALA A 96 5.45 4.09 -13.61
N PHE A 97 5.55 4.47 -12.34
CA PHE A 97 5.91 5.84 -11.93
C PHE A 97 7.37 6.20 -12.25
N VAL A 98 8.32 5.31 -11.98
CA VAL A 98 9.75 5.56 -12.18
C VAL A 98 10.09 5.68 -13.66
N PHE A 99 9.60 4.76 -14.51
CA PHE A 99 9.95 4.73 -15.93
C PHE A 99 9.18 5.75 -16.80
N THR A 100 8.12 6.36 -16.26
CA THR A 100 7.39 7.45 -16.94
C THR A 100 7.83 8.84 -16.47
N ALA A 101 8.70 8.92 -15.46
CA ALA A 101 9.24 10.18 -14.96
C ALA A 101 10.11 10.88 -16.01
N ARG A 102 10.04 12.21 -16.05
CA ARG A 102 10.83 13.04 -16.98
C ARG A 102 12.33 12.97 -16.73
N SER A 103 12.73 12.87 -15.47
CA SER A 103 14.13 12.80 -15.04
C SER A 103 14.24 12.23 -13.62
N GLU A 104 15.43 11.77 -13.25
CA GLU A 104 15.74 11.35 -11.88
C GLU A 104 15.51 12.46 -10.86
N ASP A 105 15.88 13.71 -11.18
CA ASP A 105 15.66 14.87 -10.32
C ASP A 105 14.16 15.10 -10.03
N THR A 106 13.31 14.84 -11.02
CA THR A 106 11.84 14.90 -10.84
C THR A 106 11.37 13.86 -9.83
N LEU A 107 11.88 12.63 -9.93
CA LEU A 107 11.56 11.56 -8.99
C LEU A 107 12.04 11.91 -7.58
N ARG A 108 13.27 12.42 -7.43
CA ARG A 108 13.85 12.80 -6.14
C ARG A 108 13.04 13.89 -5.46
N LYS A 109 12.70 14.96 -6.17
CA LYS A 109 11.85 16.05 -5.65
C LYS A 109 10.49 15.54 -5.19
N ASN A 110 9.87 14.65 -5.96
CA ASN A 110 8.60 14.05 -5.58
C ASN A 110 8.70 13.21 -4.30
N GLN A 111 9.77 12.42 -4.16
CA GLN A 111 9.99 11.58 -2.97
C GLN A 111 10.31 12.41 -1.71
N ILE A 112 11.01 13.54 -1.83
CA ILE A 112 11.29 14.43 -0.69
C ILE A 112 9.99 15.02 -0.10
N ILE A 113 8.97 15.24 -0.94
CA ILE A 113 7.69 15.83 -0.51
C ILE A 113 6.76 14.77 0.09
N MET A 114 6.91 13.50 -0.28
CA MET A 114 6.01 12.41 0.13
C MET A 114 5.84 12.25 1.66
N PRO A 115 6.86 12.45 2.52
CA PRO A 115 6.67 12.42 3.97
C PRO A 115 5.68 13.46 4.51
N PHE A 116 5.45 14.58 3.80
CA PHE A 116 4.48 15.58 4.25
C PHE A 116 3.03 15.07 4.24
N TYR A 117 2.73 13.96 3.56
CA TYR A 117 1.43 13.29 3.67
C TYR A 117 1.13 12.82 5.10
N MET A 118 2.15 12.61 5.94
CA MET A 118 1.98 12.27 7.34
C MET A 118 1.34 13.41 8.15
N LEU A 119 1.35 14.66 7.66
CA LEU A 119 0.66 15.78 8.32
C LEU A 119 -0.86 15.57 8.42
N MET A 120 -1.42 14.65 7.65
CA MET A 120 -2.85 14.29 7.70
C MET A 120 -3.20 13.46 8.94
N PHE A 121 -2.24 12.71 9.50
CA PHE A 121 -2.47 11.73 10.56
C PHE A 121 -2.93 12.34 11.89
N PRO A 122 -2.37 13.45 12.38
CA PRO A 122 -2.87 14.12 13.59
C PRO A 122 -4.36 14.48 13.49
N PHE A 123 -4.81 14.95 12.33
CA PHE A 123 -6.22 15.30 12.11
C PHE A 123 -7.13 14.06 12.04
N LEU A 124 -6.67 12.99 11.39
CA LEU A 124 -7.37 11.70 11.42
C LEU A 124 -7.50 11.15 12.84
N TYR A 125 -6.45 11.28 13.65
CA TYR A 125 -6.47 10.90 15.06
C TYR A 125 -7.51 11.72 15.85
N LEU A 126 -7.56 13.06 15.65
CA LEU A 126 -8.58 13.90 16.27
C LEU A 126 -10.01 13.48 15.89
N MET A 127 -10.24 13.11 14.62
CA MET A 127 -11.53 12.58 14.18
C MET A 127 -11.85 11.26 14.87
N SER A 128 -10.89 10.35 15.01
CA SER A 128 -11.08 9.09 15.76
C SER A 128 -11.43 9.33 17.23
N MET A 129 -10.75 10.29 17.89
CA MET A 129 -11.04 10.68 19.27
C MET A 129 -12.45 11.26 19.42
N TYR A 130 -12.89 12.09 18.47
CA TYR A 130 -14.26 12.60 18.45
C TYR A 130 -15.29 11.48 18.34
N ALA A 131 -15.07 10.51 17.44
CA ALA A 131 -15.97 9.36 17.29
C ALA A 131 -16.06 8.52 18.58
N LEU A 132 -14.93 8.32 19.28
CA LEU A 132 -14.90 7.61 20.56
C LEU A 132 -15.64 8.38 21.66
N ARG A 133 -15.41 9.69 21.77
CA ARG A 133 -16.02 10.53 22.81
C ARG A 133 -17.52 10.72 22.62
N THR A 134 -17.98 10.79 21.38
CA THR A 134 -19.41 10.90 21.05
C THR A 134 -20.12 9.55 21.00
N HIS A 135 -19.40 8.46 21.30
CA HIS A 135 -19.91 7.10 21.30
C HIS A 135 -20.62 6.73 19.99
N MET A 136 -20.04 7.12 18.84
CA MET A 136 -20.65 6.81 17.54
C MET A 136 -20.79 5.30 17.36
N ALA A 137 -22.01 4.86 17.11
CA ALA A 137 -22.31 3.48 16.75
C ALA A 137 -21.84 3.22 15.32
N LEU A 138 -20.62 2.69 15.16
CA LEU A 138 -20.01 2.38 13.87
C LEU A 138 -20.00 0.87 13.65
N SER A 139 -20.39 0.45 12.46
CA SER A 139 -20.33 -0.95 12.03
C SER A 139 -18.89 -1.44 11.85
N SER A 140 -17.97 -0.54 11.51
CA SER A 140 -16.55 -0.83 11.29
C SER A 140 -15.67 0.36 11.68
N PRO A 141 -14.45 0.12 12.21
CA PRO A 141 -13.45 1.18 12.40
C PRO A 141 -13.09 1.95 11.10
N ASN A 142 -13.28 1.32 9.94
CA ASN A 142 -13.02 1.97 8.64
C ASN A 142 -14.00 3.10 8.33
N ASP A 143 -15.16 3.13 9.01
CA ASP A 143 -16.24 4.10 8.75
C ASP A 143 -16.05 5.40 9.52
N VAL A 144 -15.11 5.44 10.49
CA VAL A 144 -14.86 6.58 11.38
C VAL A 144 -14.70 7.88 10.60
N PHE A 145 -13.87 7.88 9.55
CA PHE A 145 -13.59 9.10 8.78
C PHE A 145 -14.87 9.70 8.19
N MET A 146 -15.67 8.88 7.50
CA MET A 146 -16.90 9.34 6.84
C MET A 146 -17.99 9.67 7.85
N ALA A 147 -18.12 8.90 8.93
CA ALA A 147 -19.10 9.17 9.98
C ALA A 147 -18.86 10.51 10.67
N VAL A 148 -17.59 10.82 10.99
CA VAL A 148 -17.22 12.11 11.57
C VAL A 148 -17.49 13.23 10.58
N VAL A 149 -17.07 13.10 9.31
CA VAL A 149 -17.38 14.10 8.27
C VAL A 149 -18.88 14.37 8.14
N SER A 150 -19.70 13.33 8.13
CA SER A 150 -21.16 13.47 8.04
C SER A 150 -21.80 14.13 9.25
N ASN A 151 -21.16 14.01 10.42
CA ASN A 151 -21.65 14.59 11.67
C ASN A 151 -21.15 16.02 11.90
N THR A 152 -19.94 16.36 11.44
CA THR A 152 -19.28 17.63 11.77
C THR A 152 -19.27 18.66 10.65
N LEU A 153 -19.41 18.26 9.38
CA LEU A 153 -19.29 19.16 8.23
C LEU A 153 -20.65 19.46 7.57
N SER A 154 -20.76 20.63 6.93
CA SER A 154 -21.95 21.03 6.17
C SER A 154 -22.16 20.17 4.92
N PRO A 155 -23.40 20.07 4.36
CA PRO A 155 -23.67 19.21 3.20
C PRO A 155 -22.77 19.48 1.99
N GLY A 156 -22.43 20.75 1.72
CA GLY A 156 -21.50 21.11 0.66
C GLY A 156 -20.08 20.60 0.90
N ALA A 157 -19.59 20.72 2.14
CA ALA A 157 -18.27 20.21 2.53
C ALA A 157 -18.23 18.68 2.52
N GLN A 158 -19.31 18.00 2.93
CA GLN A 158 -19.44 16.54 2.81
C GLN A 158 -19.34 16.08 1.34
N GLY A 159 -19.98 16.82 0.41
CA GLY A 159 -19.88 16.56 -1.02
C GLY A 159 -18.44 16.69 -1.54
N LEU A 160 -17.70 17.69 -1.07
CA LEU A 160 -16.28 17.88 -1.41
C LEU A 160 -15.42 16.69 -0.94
N VAL A 161 -15.63 16.24 0.31
CA VAL A 161 -14.93 15.09 0.89
C VAL A 161 -15.26 13.82 0.12
N ALA A 162 -16.54 13.57 -0.16
CA ALA A 162 -16.99 12.42 -0.95
C ALA A 162 -16.37 12.42 -2.35
N GLY A 163 -16.29 13.58 -3.00
CA GLY A 163 -15.60 13.76 -4.27
C GLY A 163 -14.11 13.41 -4.18
N GLY A 164 -13.41 13.89 -3.15
CA GLY A 164 -12.01 13.53 -2.88
C GLY A 164 -11.80 12.02 -2.69
N CYS A 165 -12.70 11.36 -1.95
CA CYS A 165 -12.67 9.91 -1.75
C CYS A 165 -12.87 9.14 -3.07
N VAL A 166 -13.82 9.58 -3.91
CA VAL A 166 -14.04 8.98 -5.24
C VAL A 166 -12.81 9.15 -6.11
N LEU A 167 -12.25 10.36 -6.21
CA LEU A 167 -11.03 10.60 -6.96
C LEU A 167 -9.85 9.77 -6.44
N SER A 168 -9.77 9.55 -5.12
CA SER A 168 -8.73 8.72 -4.49
C SER A 168 -8.81 7.28 -4.97
N ALA A 169 -10.02 6.72 -5.00
CA ALA A 169 -10.26 5.39 -5.55
C ALA A 169 -9.92 5.32 -7.04
N LEU A 170 -10.32 6.33 -7.84
CA LEU A 170 -10.02 6.38 -9.28
C LEU A 170 -8.51 6.36 -9.55
N VAL A 171 -7.72 7.14 -8.82
CA VAL A 171 -6.25 7.24 -9.00
C VAL A 171 -5.56 5.92 -8.66
N ILE A 172 -5.99 5.22 -7.60
CA ILE A 172 -5.40 3.93 -7.25
C ILE A 172 -5.80 2.84 -8.25
N LEU A 173 -7.09 2.74 -8.60
CA LEU A 173 -7.58 1.74 -9.56
C LEU A 173 -6.90 1.90 -10.92
N SER A 174 -6.76 3.13 -11.38
CA SER A 174 -6.07 3.42 -12.63
C SER A 174 -4.58 3.11 -12.61
N GLY A 175 -3.87 3.48 -11.53
CA GLY A 175 -2.45 3.16 -11.39
C GLY A 175 -2.21 1.65 -11.43
N ILE A 176 -3.10 0.87 -10.83
CA ILE A 176 -3.04 -0.60 -10.90
C ILE A 176 -3.31 -1.09 -12.32
N CYS A 177 -4.32 -0.57 -13.02
CA CYS A 177 -4.56 -0.91 -14.43
C CYS A 177 -3.33 -0.61 -15.32
N LEU A 178 -2.70 0.55 -15.13
CA LEU A 178 -1.47 0.92 -15.86
C LEU A 178 -0.31 -0.03 -15.57
N THR A 179 -0.30 -0.66 -14.41
CA THR A 179 0.68 -1.68 -14.02
C THR A 179 0.34 -3.04 -14.63
N ILE A 180 -0.94 -3.44 -14.62
CA ILE A 180 -1.43 -4.68 -15.21
C ILE A 180 -1.13 -4.73 -16.72
N GLY A 181 -1.27 -3.62 -17.43
CA GLY A 181 -1.09 -3.56 -18.88
C GLY A 181 0.24 -4.16 -19.36
N PRO A 182 1.40 -3.61 -18.94
CA PRO A 182 2.72 -4.16 -19.25
C PRO A 182 2.95 -5.56 -18.67
N LEU A 183 2.47 -5.86 -17.45
CA LEU A 183 2.64 -7.19 -16.85
C LEU A 183 2.00 -8.28 -17.72
N VAL A 184 0.77 -8.05 -18.21
CA VAL A 184 0.06 -9.01 -19.05
C VAL A 184 0.65 -9.02 -20.46
N SER A 185 0.83 -7.86 -21.09
CA SER A 185 1.28 -7.79 -22.49
C SER A 185 2.73 -8.25 -22.68
N ARG A 186 3.65 -7.89 -21.77
CA ARG A 186 5.09 -8.14 -21.93
C ARG A 186 5.63 -9.34 -21.16
N ASN A 187 4.94 -9.82 -20.12
CA ASN A 187 5.41 -11.00 -19.38
C ASN A 187 4.55 -12.23 -19.67
N VAL A 188 3.22 -12.10 -19.64
CA VAL A 188 2.31 -13.24 -19.82
C VAL A 188 2.09 -13.57 -21.30
N LEU A 189 1.76 -12.56 -22.11
CA LEU A 189 1.39 -12.71 -23.53
C LEU A 189 2.54 -12.32 -24.49
N HIS A 190 3.78 -12.36 -24.02
CA HIS A 190 4.95 -11.88 -24.77
C HIS A 190 5.16 -12.57 -26.12
N ALA A 191 4.76 -13.84 -26.24
CA ALA A 191 4.86 -14.63 -27.46
C ALA A 191 3.64 -14.48 -28.40
N SER A 192 2.60 -13.75 -28.00
CA SER A 192 1.39 -13.53 -28.78
C SER A 192 1.53 -12.32 -29.74
N SER A 193 0.61 -12.20 -30.71
CA SER A 193 0.58 -11.03 -31.60
C SER A 193 0.31 -9.73 -30.84
N GLY A 194 0.74 -8.59 -31.39
CA GLY A 194 0.52 -7.28 -30.76
C GLY A 194 -0.95 -6.94 -30.49
N GLU A 195 -1.85 -7.43 -31.35
CA GLU A 195 -3.30 -7.32 -31.15
C GLU A 195 -3.75 -8.09 -29.90
N TRP A 196 -3.31 -9.35 -29.75
CA TRP A 196 -3.64 -10.18 -28.59
C TRP A 196 -3.01 -9.67 -27.30
N GLN A 197 -1.81 -9.11 -27.34
CA GLN A 197 -1.18 -8.46 -26.19
C GLN A 197 -2.02 -7.29 -25.66
N SER A 198 -2.48 -6.41 -26.56
CA SER A 198 -3.33 -5.26 -26.22
C SER A 198 -4.70 -5.69 -25.73
N ARG A 199 -5.35 -6.63 -26.45
CA ARG A 199 -6.68 -7.14 -26.11
C ARG A 199 -6.66 -7.89 -24.78
N GLY A 200 -5.68 -8.77 -24.57
CA GLY A 200 -5.53 -9.53 -23.33
C GLY A 200 -5.30 -8.62 -22.11
N ALA A 201 -4.44 -7.61 -22.24
CA ALA A 201 -4.25 -6.61 -21.19
C ALA A 201 -5.56 -5.90 -20.82
N LYS A 202 -6.34 -5.45 -21.81
CA LYS A 202 -7.64 -4.80 -21.58
C LYS A 202 -8.66 -5.72 -20.90
N ILE A 203 -8.70 -6.99 -21.30
CA ILE A 203 -9.57 -7.99 -20.67
C ILE A 203 -9.20 -8.17 -19.19
N VAL A 204 -7.92 -8.35 -18.87
CA VAL A 204 -7.48 -8.52 -17.48
C VAL A 204 -7.76 -7.27 -16.64
N MET A 205 -7.54 -6.06 -17.19
CA MET A 205 -7.91 -4.81 -16.52
C MET A 205 -9.42 -4.73 -16.25
N ALA A 206 -10.26 -5.10 -17.21
CA ALA A 206 -11.71 -5.12 -17.04
C ALA A 206 -12.15 -6.13 -15.98
N VAL A 207 -11.58 -7.35 -15.99
CA VAL A 207 -11.83 -8.38 -14.98
C VAL A 207 -11.42 -7.89 -13.59
N TYR A 208 -10.24 -7.28 -13.47
CA TYR A 208 -9.76 -6.70 -12.21
C TYR A 208 -10.73 -5.63 -11.65
N LEU A 209 -11.19 -4.69 -12.50
CA LEU A 209 -12.15 -3.66 -12.08
C LEU A 209 -13.49 -4.27 -11.66
N MET A 210 -14.00 -5.24 -12.42
CA MET A 210 -15.24 -5.95 -12.07
C MET A 210 -15.11 -6.69 -10.74
N LEU A 211 -14.02 -7.43 -10.54
CA LEU A 211 -13.74 -8.11 -9.28
C LEU A 211 -13.64 -7.12 -8.11
N SER A 212 -13.01 -5.96 -8.32
CA SER A 212 -12.90 -4.91 -7.29
C SER A 212 -14.26 -4.37 -6.87
N ILE A 213 -15.17 -4.12 -7.83
CA ILE A 213 -16.53 -3.63 -7.56
C ILE A 213 -17.35 -4.69 -6.81
N VAL A 214 -17.32 -5.94 -7.29
CA VAL A 214 -18.07 -7.05 -6.68
C VAL A 214 -17.58 -7.32 -5.26
N SER A 215 -16.26 -7.25 -5.05
CA SER A 215 -15.63 -7.54 -3.76
C SER A 215 -15.90 -6.51 -2.67
N LEU A 216 -16.32 -5.29 -3.04
CA LEU A 216 -16.55 -4.20 -2.09
C LEU A 216 -17.54 -4.57 -0.98
N SER A 217 -18.61 -5.30 -1.31
CA SER A 217 -19.69 -5.61 -0.36
C SER A 217 -19.29 -6.61 0.73
N PHE A 218 -18.26 -7.44 0.53
CA PHE A 218 -17.90 -8.50 1.47
C PHE A 218 -16.44 -8.46 1.96
N LEU A 219 -15.52 -7.87 1.19
CA LEU A 219 -14.11 -7.75 1.58
C LEU A 219 -13.79 -6.47 2.36
N SER A 220 -14.67 -5.47 2.40
CA SER A 220 -14.39 -4.19 3.09
C SER A 220 -14.07 -4.37 4.58
N LYS A 221 -14.66 -5.36 5.25
CA LYS A 221 -14.34 -5.71 6.65
C LYS A 221 -12.95 -6.33 6.84
N TYR A 222 -12.33 -6.82 5.77
CA TYR A 222 -11.04 -7.51 5.78
C TYR A 222 -9.91 -6.64 5.21
N ILE A 223 -10.10 -5.33 5.06
CA ILE A 223 -9.10 -4.47 4.40
C ILE A 223 -7.73 -4.53 5.07
N ILE A 224 -7.68 -4.63 6.41
CA ILE A 224 -6.42 -4.78 7.17
C ILE A 224 -5.75 -6.11 6.84
N VAL A 225 -6.52 -7.20 6.81
CA VAL A 225 -6.03 -8.55 6.49
C VAL A 225 -5.48 -8.59 5.06
N LEU A 226 -6.22 -8.02 4.11
CA LEU A 226 -5.80 -7.94 2.70
C LEU A 226 -4.54 -7.09 2.53
N ASN A 227 -4.44 -5.97 3.26
CA ASN A 227 -3.25 -5.14 3.27
C ASN A 227 -2.02 -5.92 3.79
N ASN A 228 -2.18 -6.68 4.88
CA ASN A 228 -1.11 -7.53 5.41
C ASN A 228 -0.66 -8.56 4.37
N ILE A 229 -1.60 -9.30 3.77
CA ILE A 229 -1.29 -10.31 2.74
C ILE A 229 -0.57 -9.68 1.54
N TYR A 230 -1.02 -8.50 1.09
CA TYR A 230 -0.34 -7.75 0.03
C TYR A 230 1.13 -7.46 0.39
N TYR A 231 1.38 -6.91 1.58
CA TYR A 231 2.75 -6.60 2.00
C TYR A 231 3.59 -7.84 2.30
N PHE A 232 3.01 -8.93 2.78
CA PHE A 232 3.71 -10.20 2.97
C PHE A 232 4.17 -10.80 1.65
N GLY A 233 3.41 -10.58 0.57
CA GLY A 233 3.79 -10.98 -0.78
C GLY A 233 4.83 -10.06 -1.40
N ILE A 234 4.48 -8.78 -1.54
CA ILE A 234 5.23 -7.85 -2.40
C ILE A 234 6.63 -7.57 -1.87
N SER A 235 6.79 -7.50 -0.56
CA SER A 235 8.07 -7.24 0.09
C SER A 235 9.09 -8.35 -0.15
N GLN A 236 8.66 -9.58 -0.46
CA GLN A 236 9.57 -10.71 -0.76
C GLN A 236 10.32 -10.54 -2.08
N THR A 237 9.90 -9.60 -2.93
CA THR A 237 10.65 -9.22 -4.13
C THR A 237 11.88 -8.35 -3.82
N PHE A 238 11.93 -7.73 -2.63
CA PHE A 238 12.99 -6.80 -2.25
C PHE A 238 14.39 -7.42 -2.26
N PRO A 239 14.64 -8.61 -1.67
CA PRO A 239 15.96 -9.23 -1.74
C PRO A 239 16.44 -9.48 -3.18
N ALA A 240 15.54 -9.87 -4.09
CA ALA A 240 15.87 -10.09 -5.49
C ALA A 240 16.26 -8.77 -6.20
N ILE A 241 15.55 -7.67 -5.93
CA ILE A 241 15.90 -6.35 -6.48
C ILE A 241 17.24 -5.87 -5.93
N MET A 242 17.53 -6.10 -4.65
CA MET A 242 18.85 -5.78 -4.08
C MET A 242 19.97 -6.54 -4.79
N LEU A 243 19.78 -7.82 -5.12
CA LEU A 243 20.77 -8.57 -5.91
C LEU A 243 21.02 -7.92 -7.28
N VAL A 244 19.97 -7.42 -7.95
CA VAL A 244 20.10 -6.71 -9.23
C VAL A 244 20.89 -5.40 -9.06
N ILE A 245 20.54 -4.59 -8.06
CA ILE A 245 21.20 -3.30 -7.78
C ILE A 245 22.69 -3.51 -7.46
N PHE A 246 23.01 -4.47 -6.59
CA PHE A 246 24.38 -4.82 -6.23
C PHE A 246 25.10 -5.69 -7.26
N ARG A 247 24.49 -5.91 -8.45
CA ARG A 247 25.05 -6.69 -9.56
C ARG A 247 25.51 -8.10 -9.14
N LYS A 248 24.84 -8.70 -8.16
CA LYS A 248 25.13 -10.05 -7.66
C LYS A 248 24.38 -11.08 -8.51
N LYS A 249 25.12 -12.01 -9.12
CA LYS A 249 24.54 -13.11 -9.87
C LYS A 249 24.04 -14.19 -8.91
N MET A 250 22.79 -14.61 -9.07
CA MET A 250 22.16 -15.67 -8.30
C MET A 250 21.32 -16.53 -9.25
N PRO A 251 21.31 -17.87 -9.13
CA PRO A 251 20.45 -18.69 -9.98
C PRO A 251 18.97 -18.40 -9.71
N ALA A 252 18.19 -18.37 -10.79
CA ALA A 252 16.75 -18.07 -10.74
C ALA A 252 15.98 -19.03 -9.84
N SER A 253 16.38 -20.31 -9.78
CA SER A 253 15.78 -21.29 -8.89
C SER A 253 15.89 -20.89 -7.42
N LEU A 254 17.08 -20.44 -6.99
CA LEU A 254 17.30 -20.04 -5.60
C LEU A 254 16.54 -18.75 -5.24
N VAL A 255 16.48 -17.80 -6.17
CA VAL A 255 15.68 -16.58 -6.01
C VAL A 255 14.19 -16.92 -5.91
N GLY A 256 13.70 -17.82 -6.77
CA GLY A 256 12.33 -18.31 -6.72
C GLY A 256 12.00 -19.04 -5.41
N THR A 257 12.90 -19.90 -4.91
CA THR A 257 12.73 -20.59 -3.63
C THR A 257 12.68 -19.61 -2.46
N GLY A 258 13.57 -18.61 -2.43
CA GLY A 258 13.57 -17.58 -1.40
C GLY A 258 12.26 -16.78 -1.39
N LEU A 259 11.79 -16.35 -2.57
CA LEU A 259 10.54 -15.60 -2.72
C LEU A 259 9.34 -16.43 -2.26
N VAL A 260 9.13 -17.62 -2.85
CA VAL A 260 7.98 -18.48 -2.52
C VAL A 260 8.02 -18.90 -1.06
N GLY A 261 9.19 -19.30 -0.57
CA GLY A 261 9.38 -19.69 0.82
C GLY A 261 9.11 -18.55 1.79
N GLY A 262 9.57 -17.33 1.49
CA GLY A 262 9.29 -16.15 2.31
C GLY A 262 7.79 -15.80 2.39
N VAL A 263 7.08 -15.88 1.26
CA VAL A 263 5.62 -15.67 1.24
C VAL A 263 4.91 -16.73 2.07
N LEU A 264 5.18 -18.01 1.81
CA LEU A 264 4.53 -19.10 2.53
C LEU A 264 4.83 -19.05 4.03
N PHE A 265 6.07 -18.76 4.42
CA PHE A 265 6.46 -18.65 5.82
C PHE A 265 5.71 -17.50 6.52
N SER A 266 5.59 -16.34 5.86
CA SER A 266 4.80 -15.20 6.38
C SER A 266 3.33 -15.56 6.58
N LEU A 267 2.72 -16.23 5.60
CA LEU A 267 1.31 -16.63 5.66
C LEU A 267 1.06 -17.70 6.72
N LEU A 268 1.98 -18.66 6.88
CA LEU A 268 1.91 -19.68 7.92
C LEU A 268 1.92 -19.03 9.31
N LEU A 269 2.89 -18.16 9.58
CA LEU A 269 2.97 -17.44 10.85
C LEU A 269 1.69 -16.65 11.13
N TYR A 270 1.15 -15.96 10.12
CA TYR A 270 -0.04 -15.12 10.25
C TYR A 270 -1.33 -15.93 10.47
N PHE A 271 -1.63 -16.91 9.61
CA PHE A 271 -2.90 -17.64 9.67
C PHE A 271 -2.96 -18.65 10.81
N PHE A 272 -1.82 -19.19 11.24
CA PHE A 272 -1.76 -20.08 12.40
C PHE A 272 -1.57 -19.34 13.73
N ASN A 273 -1.52 -18.00 13.72
CA ASN A 273 -1.31 -17.16 14.91
C ASN A 273 -0.09 -17.61 15.73
N ILE A 274 1.01 -17.95 15.05
CA ILE A 274 2.26 -18.35 15.71
C ILE A 274 2.85 -17.11 16.38
N ASP A 275 3.23 -17.22 17.65
CA ASP A 275 3.83 -16.11 18.38
C ASP A 275 5.18 -15.71 17.75
N THR A 276 5.26 -14.44 17.34
CA THR A 276 6.43 -13.85 16.70
C THR A 276 7.22 -12.93 17.63
N ILE A 277 6.92 -12.96 18.94
CA ILE A 277 7.55 -12.09 19.95
C ILE A 277 7.34 -10.61 19.57
N GLY A 278 6.22 -10.33 18.91
CA GLY A 278 5.89 -9.00 18.40
C GLY A 278 6.54 -8.63 17.07
N ILE A 279 7.30 -9.48 16.38
CA ILE A 279 7.82 -9.11 15.04
C ILE A 279 6.75 -9.37 13.96
N ASN A 280 6.62 -8.46 12.99
CA ASN A 280 5.69 -8.66 11.87
C ASN A 280 6.01 -9.97 11.10
N PRO A 281 5.02 -10.85 10.89
CA PRO A 281 5.21 -12.12 10.16
C PRO A 281 5.85 -11.99 8.78
N GLY A 282 5.49 -10.94 8.03
CA GLY A 282 6.07 -10.66 6.72
C GLY A 282 7.54 -10.29 6.77
N PHE A 283 7.96 -9.61 7.84
CA PHE A 283 9.36 -9.27 8.08
C PHE A 283 10.18 -10.51 8.40
N ILE A 284 9.63 -11.42 9.21
CA ILE A 284 10.24 -12.73 9.47
C ILE A 284 10.36 -13.54 8.16
N GLY A 285 9.32 -13.56 7.32
CA GLY A 285 9.38 -14.19 6.00
C GLY A 285 10.46 -13.60 5.09
N MET A 286 10.69 -12.30 5.19
CA MET A 286 11.78 -11.64 4.45
C MET A 286 13.16 -12.05 4.96
N ILE A 287 13.35 -12.13 6.28
CA ILE A 287 14.60 -12.65 6.88
C ILE A 287 14.84 -14.09 6.41
N PHE A 288 13.79 -14.91 6.37
CA PHE A 288 13.87 -16.27 5.83
C PHE A 288 14.30 -16.28 4.36
N ASN A 289 13.69 -15.45 3.51
CA ASN A 289 14.05 -15.30 2.10
C ASN A 289 15.52 -14.91 1.91
N VAL A 290 15.99 -13.88 2.64
CA VAL A 290 17.40 -13.46 2.64
C VAL A 290 18.32 -14.60 3.09
N SER A 291 17.90 -15.38 4.09
CA SER A 291 18.66 -16.53 4.58
C SER A 291 18.80 -17.63 3.52
N VAL A 292 17.72 -17.95 2.80
CA VAL A 292 17.75 -18.90 1.68
C VAL A 292 18.75 -18.46 0.61
N LEU A 293 18.71 -17.18 0.23
CA LEU A 293 19.65 -16.60 -0.73
C LEU A 293 21.10 -16.68 -0.23
N TYR A 294 21.34 -16.32 1.03
CA TYR A 294 22.66 -16.33 1.64
C TYR A 294 23.26 -17.74 1.71
N PHE A 295 22.55 -18.70 2.32
CA PHE A 295 23.05 -20.06 2.48
C PHE A 295 23.13 -20.81 1.14
N GLY A 296 22.16 -20.60 0.25
CA GLY A 296 22.19 -21.15 -1.09
C GLY A 296 23.41 -20.68 -1.89
N SER A 297 23.80 -19.41 -1.77
CA SER A 297 24.99 -18.88 -2.43
C SER A 297 26.28 -19.57 -1.96
N LYS A 298 26.40 -19.87 -0.66
CA LYS A 298 27.55 -20.58 -0.08
C LYS A 298 27.64 -22.03 -0.57
N LEU A 299 26.50 -22.71 -0.68
CA LEU A 299 26.44 -24.09 -1.20
C LEU A 299 26.88 -24.16 -2.67
N ILE A 300 26.47 -23.20 -3.49
CA ILE A 300 26.84 -23.14 -4.92
C ILE A 300 28.33 -22.84 -5.08
N SER A 301 28.87 -21.88 -4.32
CA SER A 301 30.29 -21.54 -4.34
C SER A 301 31.17 -22.74 -4.00
N ARG A 302 30.78 -23.56 -3.00
CA ARG A 302 31.49 -24.80 -2.66
C ARG A 302 31.47 -25.85 -3.77
N ARG A 303 30.34 -26.01 -4.47
CA ARG A 303 30.24 -26.96 -5.61
C ARG A 303 31.08 -26.52 -6.81
N SER A 304 31.21 -25.21 -7.04
CA SER A 304 32.09 -24.69 -8.10
C SER A 304 33.57 -24.98 -7.82
N ILE A 305 34.00 -24.86 -6.56
CA ILE A 305 35.38 -25.15 -6.14
C ILE A 305 35.69 -26.65 -6.28
N TYR A 306 34.76 -27.54 -5.91
CA TYR A 306 34.96 -28.98 -6.06
C TYR A 306 35.08 -29.42 -7.54
N LYS A 307 34.32 -28.79 -8.45
CA LYS A 307 34.41 -29.10 -9.88
C LYS A 307 35.73 -28.66 -10.51
N SER A 308 36.37 -27.59 -10.03
CA SER A 308 37.67 -27.13 -10.56
C SER A 308 38.88 -27.88 -10.01
N VAL A 309 38.72 -28.64 -8.92
CA VAL A 309 39.80 -29.48 -8.33
C VAL A 309 39.82 -30.88 -8.94
N GLN A 310 38.75 -31.30 -9.61
CA GLN A 310 38.64 -32.60 -10.29
C GLN A 310 38.91 -32.55 -11.80
N THR A 311 39.17 -31.36 -12.36
CA THR A 311 39.62 -31.13 -13.75
C THR A 311 41.06 -30.69 -13.76
#